data_AF-A0A1U7GK91-F1
#
_entry.id   AF-A0A1U7GK91-F1
#
_cell.length_a   1.000
_cell.length_b   1.000
_cell.length_c   1.000
_cell.angle_alpha   90.00
_cell.angle_beta   90.00
_cell.angle_gamma   90.00
#
_symmetry.space_group_name_H-M   'P 1'
#
loop_
_entity.id
_entity.type
_entity.pdbx_description
1 polymer ?
#
loop_
_entity_poly.entity_id
_entity_poly.type
_entity_poly.pdbx_seq_one_letter_code
_entity_poly.pdbx_strand_id
1 'polypeptide(L)'
;MARVKCRCGEAIEVDRDGGPERVVCPRCQARIRVRRPEAAGAGGDGLIRFHCPCGRRLKVRAADRPEAGRCPDCGRVVPVPQGAALASAGSSKAPRSPGAGVSNASFTGDPGTEELDADDVARLQRWAARHGVVSEADATSPVPPPILPETPYSPPPALRVEAGLRICPRCGRPLHMSAVTCRACGAPTPKG
;
A
#
# COMPACT_ATOMS: atom_id res chain seq x y z
N MET A 1 4.75 -6.54 -35.36
CA MET A 1 4.17 -7.78 -34.80
C MET A 1 4.52 -7.93 -33.32
N ALA A 2 3.56 -8.26 -32.47
CA ALA A 2 3.79 -8.58 -31.05
C ALA A 2 3.76 -10.10 -30.85
N ARG A 3 4.61 -10.62 -29.96
CA ARG A 3 4.59 -12.03 -29.56
C ARG A 3 4.00 -12.15 -28.16
N VAL A 4 2.93 -12.94 -28.03
CA VAL A 4 2.29 -13.23 -26.73
C VAL A 4 2.41 -14.72 -26.45
N LYS A 5 2.87 -15.07 -25.24
CA LYS A 5 3.00 -16.46 -24.81
C LYS A 5 1.73 -16.91 -24.10
N CYS A 6 1.16 -18.01 -24.54
CA CYS A 6 0.09 -18.70 -23.83
C CYS A 6 0.63 -19.40 -22.57
N ARG A 7 -0.26 -19.72 -21.62
CA ARG A 7 0.06 -20.56 -20.46
C ARG A 7 0.55 -21.96 -20.84
N CYS A 8 0.18 -22.47 -22.01
CA CYS A 8 0.66 -23.76 -22.52
C CYS A 8 2.04 -23.69 -23.18
N GLY A 9 2.71 -22.51 -23.17
CA GLY A 9 4.02 -22.31 -23.76
C GLY A 9 4.03 -21.87 -25.22
N GLU A 10 2.88 -21.98 -25.92
CA GLU A 10 2.76 -21.60 -27.33
C GLU A 10 2.93 -20.08 -27.52
N ALA A 11 3.76 -19.68 -28.48
CA ALA A 11 3.96 -18.28 -28.85
C ALA A 11 3.03 -17.93 -30.02
N ILE A 12 2.15 -16.95 -29.82
CA ILE A 12 1.21 -16.51 -30.84
C ILE A 12 1.65 -15.14 -31.33
N GLU A 13 1.77 -14.99 -32.65
CA GLU A 13 2.05 -13.72 -33.29
C GLU A 13 0.74 -12.96 -33.51
N VAL A 14 0.66 -11.75 -32.97
CA VAL A 14 -0.53 -10.90 -33.05
C VAL A 14 -0.14 -9.57 -33.68
N ASP A 15 -1.01 -9.08 -34.55
CA ASP A 15 -0.87 -7.76 -35.15
C ASP A 15 -0.98 -6.66 -34.09
N ARG A 16 -0.06 -5.70 -34.11
CA ARG A 16 0.03 -4.65 -33.08
C ARG A 16 -0.98 -3.52 -33.31
N ASP A 17 -1.35 -3.29 -34.57
CA ASP A 17 -1.94 -2.03 -35.01
C ASP A 17 -3.45 -2.15 -35.25
N GLY A 18 -4.00 -3.37 -35.23
CA GLY A 18 -5.45 -3.59 -35.41
C GLY A 18 -5.99 -4.92 -34.88
N GLY A 19 -5.17 -5.72 -34.20
CA GLY A 19 -5.57 -7.05 -33.75
C GLY A 19 -6.64 -7.05 -32.63
N PRO A 20 -7.44 -8.13 -32.52
CA PRO A 20 -8.42 -8.28 -31.46
C PRO A 20 -7.75 -8.29 -30.08
N GLU A 21 -8.35 -7.61 -29.09
CA GLU A 21 -7.84 -7.53 -27.71
C GLU A 21 -7.68 -8.92 -27.05
N ARG A 22 -8.42 -9.90 -27.57
CA ARG A 22 -8.40 -11.29 -27.11
C ARG A 22 -8.10 -12.22 -28.26
N VAL A 23 -7.09 -13.05 -28.08
CA VAL A 23 -6.71 -14.10 -29.03
C VAL A 23 -6.90 -15.46 -28.36
N VAL A 24 -7.44 -16.42 -29.10
CA VAL A 24 -7.63 -17.79 -28.63
C VAL A 24 -6.37 -18.59 -28.95
N CYS A 25 -5.81 -19.28 -27.97
CA CYS A 25 -4.69 -20.17 -28.23
C CYS A 25 -5.13 -21.38 -29.08
N PRO A 26 -4.43 -21.70 -30.18
CA PRO A 26 -4.79 -22.85 -31.01
C PRO A 26 -4.54 -24.20 -30.30
N ARG A 27 -3.65 -24.23 -29.29
CA ARG A 27 -3.25 -25.47 -28.60
C ARG A 27 -4.19 -25.84 -27.46
N CYS A 28 -4.55 -24.86 -26.62
CA CYS A 28 -5.35 -25.10 -25.42
C CYS A 28 -6.67 -24.34 -25.37
N GLN A 29 -7.01 -23.61 -26.43
CA GLN A 29 -8.22 -22.79 -26.55
C GLN A 29 -8.39 -21.72 -25.46
N ALA A 30 -7.34 -21.45 -24.68
CA ALA A 30 -7.35 -20.41 -23.68
C ALA A 30 -7.49 -19.03 -24.32
N ARG A 31 -8.38 -18.20 -23.77
CA ARG A 31 -8.57 -16.81 -24.17
C ARG A 31 -7.48 -15.94 -23.54
N ILE A 32 -6.52 -15.50 -24.35
CA ILE A 32 -5.39 -14.67 -23.92
C ILE A 32 -5.73 -13.20 -24.19
N ARG A 33 -5.57 -12.33 -23.19
CA ARG A 33 -5.66 -10.88 -23.38
C ARG A 33 -4.32 -10.35 -23.86
N VAL A 34 -4.32 -9.75 -25.05
CA VAL A 34 -3.14 -9.11 -25.64
C VAL A 34 -3.05 -7.70 -25.05
N ARG A 35 -2.02 -7.44 -24.25
CA ARG A 35 -1.77 -6.08 -23.75
C ARG A 35 -1.11 -5.28 -24.87
N ARG A 36 -1.90 -4.43 -25.53
CA ARG A 36 -1.38 -3.47 -26.50
C ARG A 36 -0.60 -2.38 -25.74
N PRO A 37 0.64 -2.05 -26.12
CA PRO A 37 1.34 -0.88 -25.61
C PRO A 37 0.90 0.39 -26.36
N GLU A 38 -0.39 0.50 -26.71
CA GLU A 38 -0.95 1.77 -27.17
C GLU A 38 -1.27 2.60 -25.94
N ALA A 39 -0.77 3.84 -25.96
CA ALA A 39 -1.11 4.95 -25.07
C ALA A 39 -1.95 4.55 -23.85
N ALA A 40 -1.26 4.20 -22.77
CA ALA A 40 -1.86 3.97 -21.47
C ALA A 40 -2.82 5.13 -21.13
N GLY A 41 -4.14 4.87 -21.18
CA GLY A 41 -5.12 5.71 -20.50
C GLY A 41 -6.26 6.36 -21.30
N ALA A 42 -6.46 6.06 -22.59
CA ALA A 42 -7.61 6.60 -23.34
C ALA A 42 -8.98 5.94 -23.01
N GLY A 43 -9.15 5.48 -21.78
CA GLY A 43 -10.42 5.00 -21.21
C GLY A 43 -10.53 5.28 -19.71
N GLY A 44 -9.68 6.16 -19.17
CA GLY A 44 -9.89 6.73 -17.85
C GLY A 44 -10.84 7.90 -18.00
N ASP A 45 -11.90 7.95 -17.18
CA ASP A 45 -13.00 8.93 -17.23
C ASP A 45 -12.58 10.41 -17.01
N GLY A 46 -11.31 10.77 -17.20
CA GLY A 46 -10.77 12.09 -16.88
C GLY A 46 -10.95 12.43 -15.40
N LEU A 47 -10.88 11.45 -14.51
CA LEU A 47 -11.21 11.60 -13.09
C LEU A 47 -9.99 11.32 -12.22
N ILE A 48 -9.52 12.34 -11.51
CA ILE A 48 -8.47 12.25 -10.49
C ILE A 48 -9.10 11.69 -9.21
N ARG A 49 -8.48 10.64 -8.67
CA ARG A 49 -8.94 9.96 -7.44
C ARG A 49 -7.87 10.15 -6.36
N PHE A 50 -8.24 10.72 -5.22
CA PHE A 50 -7.32 10.96 -4.10
C PHE A 50 -8.02 10.79 -2.75
N HIS A 51 -7.24 10.74 -1.68
CA HIS A 51 -7.74 10.46 -0.33
C HIS A 51 -7.81 11.76 0.49
N CYS A 52 -8.92 11.95 1.19
CA CYS A 52 -9.06 12.95 2.23
C CYS A 52 -8.41 12.43 3.53
N PRO A 53 -7.81 13.28 4.39
CA PRO A 53 -7.32 12.88 5.71
C PRO A 53 -8.38 12.28 6.63
N CYS A 54 -9.68 12.46 6.35
CA CYS A 54 -10.75 11.76 7.07
C CYS A 54 -10.94 10.29 6.63
N GLY A 55 -10.15 9.81 5.66
CA GLY A 55 -10.20 8.44 5.14
C GLY A 55 -11.12 8.24 3.92
N ARG A 56 -11.89 9.26 3.53
CA ARG A 56 -12.79 9.17 2.36
C ARG A 56 -12.03 9.30 1.04
N ARG A 57 -12.51 8.63 -0.01
CA ARG A 57 -11.99 8.72 -1.38
C ARG A 57 -12.74 9.78 -2.17
N LEU A 58 -12.03 10.81 -2.61
CA LEU A 58 -12.56 11.89 -3.45
C LEU A 58 -12.31 11.57 -4.92
N LYS A 59 -13.25 12.02 -5.77
CA LYS A 59 -13.18 11.91 -7.23
C LYS A 59 -13.45 13.28 -7.82
N VAL A 60 -12.51 13.82 -8.57
CA VAL A 60 -12.62 15.16 -9.17
C VAL A 60 -12.28 15.06 -10.64
N ARG A 61 -12.99 15.80 -11.50
CA ARG A 61 -12.70 15.82 -12.94
C ARG A 61 -11.35 16.53 -13.17
N ALA A 62 -10.51 15.91 -13.97
CA ALA A 62 -9.21 16.42 -14.40
C ALA A 62 -9.36 17.64 -15.34
N ALA A 63 -10.48 17.74 -16.05
CA ALA A 63 -10.77 18.85 -16.97
C ALA A 63 -10.85 20.21 -16.26
N ASP A 64 -11.36 20.24 -15.02
CA ASP A 64 -11.58 21.48 -14.27
C ASP A 64 -10.35 21.91 -13.46
N ARG A 65 -9.35 21.02 -13.31
CA ARG A 65 -8.09 21.21 -12.58
C ARG A 65 -8.19 22.08 -11.30
N PRO A 66 -9.18 21.85 -10.41
CA PRO A 66 -9.31 22.68 -9.22
C PRO A 66 -8.10 22.43 -8.32
N GLU A 67 -7.46 23.51 -7.87
CA GLU A 67 -6.27 23.47 -7.01
C GLU A 67 -6.57 22.79 -5.66
N ALA A 68 -7.84 22.79 -5.24
CA ALA A 68 -8.32 22.03 -4.10
C ALA A 68 -9.75 21.50 -4.29
N GLY A 69 -10.02 20.31 -3.72
CA GLY A 69 -11.35 19.71 -3.67
C GLY A 69 -11.92 19.76 -2.25
N ARG A 70 -13.20 20.11 -2.09
CA ARG A 70 -13.88 20.08 -0.78
C ARG A 70 -14.43 18.69 -0.50
N CYS A 71 -14.11 18.13 0.67
CA CYS A 71 -14.69 16.86 1.09
C CYS A 71 -16.16 17.05 1.50
N PRO A 72 -17.11 16.24 0.99
CA PRO A 72 -18.53 16.37 1.34
C PRO A 72 -18.82 15.94 2.78
N ASP A 73 -18.02 15.04 3.36
CA ASP A 73 -18.27 14.49 4.69
C ASP A 73 -17.70 15.39 5.81
N CYS A 74 -16.46 15.88 5.66
CA CYS A 74 -15.82 16.71 6.70
C CYS A 74 -15.75 18.21 6.34
N GLY A 75 -16.17 18.61 5.14
CA GLY A 75 -16.16 20.00 4.68
C GLY A 75 -14.77 20.60 4.45
N ARG A 76 -13.69 19.88 4.78
CA ARG A 76 -12.30 20.34 4.67
C ARG A 76 -11.89 20.44 3.20
N VAL A 77 -11.15 21.50 2.88
CA VAL A 77 -10.53 21.72 1.58
C VAL A 77 -9.24 20.91 1.53
N VAL A 78 -9.18 19.95 0.61
CA VAL A 78 -8.02 19.05 0.43
C VAL A 78 -7.32 19.45 -0.87
N PRO A 79 -6.02 19.83 -0.81
CA PRO A 79 -5.27 20.18 -2.01
C PRO A 79 -5.15 18.95 -2.91
N VAL A 80 -5.44 19.12 -4.20
CA VAL A 80 -5.25 18.04 -5.17
C VAL A 80 -3.75 17.94 -5.42
N PRO A 81 -3.08 16.80 -5.16
CA PRO A 81 -1.66 16.69 -5.43
C PRO A 81 -1.44 16.91 -6.92
N GLN A 82 -0.54 17.82 -7.32
CA GLN A 82 -0.14 17.95 -8.73
C GLN A 82 0.39 16.62 -9.28
N GLY A 83 1.04 15.85 -8.39
CA GLY A 83 1.43 14.48 -8.62
C GLY A 83 0.27 13.50 -8.81
N ALA A 84 -0.99 13.81 -8.47
CA ALA A 84 -2.18 12.98 -8.74
C ALA A 84 -2.80 13.25 -10.12
N ALA A 85 -2.60 14.45 -10.67
CA ALA A 85 -2.85 14.73 -12.08
C ALA A 85 -1.85 13.96 -12.97
N LEU A 86 -0.60 13.85 -12.53
CA LEU A 86 0.44 13.01 -13.17
C LEU A 86 0.36 11.53 -12.74
N ALA A 87 -0.16 11.20 -11.55
CA ALA A 87 -0.35 9.82 -11.09
C ALA A 87 -1.71 9.25 -11.48
N SER A 88 -2.57 10.01 -12.17
CA SER A 88 -3.57 9.41 -13.05
C SER A 88 -2.89 8.86 -14.34
N ALA A 89 -1.65 9.27 -14.60
CA ALA A 89 -0.68 8.63 -15.49
C ALA A 89 0.40 7.81 -14.73
N GLY A 90 0.15 7.42 -13.47
CA GLY A 90 1.12 6.69 -12.67
C GLY A 90 0.73 6.48 -11.21
N SER A 91 -0.42 5.87 -10.91
CA SER A 91 -0.77 5.51 -9.54
C SER A 91 -0.52 4.03 -9.33
N SER A 92 0.45 3.80 -8.45
CA SER A 92 0.39 2.73 -7.47
C SER A 92 0.63 1.33 -8.04
N LYS A 93 1.85 1.09 -8.52
CA LYS A 93 2.56 -0.06 -7.94
C LYS A 93 2.81 0.27 -6.47
N ALA A 94 1.82 0.03 -5.62
CA ALA A 94 2.15 -0.56 -4.34
C ALA A 94 2.91 -1.85 -4.67
N PRO A 95 4.10 -2.12 -4.09
CA PRO A 95 4.72 -3.42 -4.26
C PRO A 95 3.77 -4.43 -3.62
N ARG A 96 3.03 -5.15 -4.46
CA ARG A 96 2.50 -6.44 -4.07
C ARG A 96 3.74 -7.31 -3.86
N SER A 97 4.12 -7.51 -2.61
CA SER A 97 5.00 -8.60 -2.19
C SER A 97 4.52 -9.87 -2.90
N PRO A 98 5.33 -10.50 -3.76
CA PRO A 98 5.07 -11.86 -4.15
C PRO A 98 5.33 -12.70 -2.91
N GLY A 99 4.29 -13.38 -2.43
CA GLY A 99 4.48 -14.56 -1.60
C GLY A 99 5.19 -15.61 -2.45
N ALA A 100 6.51 -15.64 -2.34
CA ALA A 100 7.38 -16.74 -2.75
C ALA A 100 8.57 -16.68 -1.80
N GLY A 101 8.82 -17.79 -1.09
CA GLY A 101 9.79 -17.87 -0.01
C GLY A 101 11.14 -17.30 -0.39
N VAL A 102 11.54 -16.23 0.30
CA VAL A 102 12.91 -15.74 0.27
C VAL A 102 13.64 -16.46 1.39
N SER A 103 14.46 -17.44 1.00
CA SER A 103 15.46 -18.02 1.87
C SER A 103 16.41 -16.92 2.35
N ASN A 104 16.61 -16.83 3.67
CA ASN A 104 17.52 -15.91 4.36
C ASN A 104 18.99 -16.10 3.91
N ALA A 105 19.42 -15.51 2.80
CA ALA A 105 20.84 -15.56 2.44
C ALA A 105 21.39 -14.35 1.67
N SER A 106 20.64 -13.26 1.46
CA SER A 106 21.16 -12.14 0.66
C SER A 106 20.64 -10.75 1.08
N PHE A 107 20.68 -10.46 2.39
CA PHE A 107 20.55 -9.10 2.93
C PHE A 107 21.91 -8.54 3.41
N THR A 108 23.01 -8.99 2.81
CA THR A 108 24.34 -8.37 2.97
C THR A 108 24.47 -7.23 1.97
N GLY A 109 23.90 -6.06 2.28
CA GLY A 109 24.14 -4.85 1.49
C GLY A 109 22.99 -3.87 1.35
N ASP A 110 22.05 -3.82 2.29
CA ASP A 110 21.25 -2.60 2.46
C ASP A 110 22.21 -1.55 3.03
N PRO A 111 22.46 -0.40 2.37
CA PRO A 111 23.13 0.70 3.04
C PRO A 111 22.19 1.11 4.17
N GLY A 112 22.51 0.66 5.38
CA GLY A 112 21.70 0.95 6.57
C GLY A 112 21.38 2.42 6.56
N THR A 113 20.10 2.76 6.78
CA THR A 113 19.56 4.12 6.80
C THR A 113 20.64 5.09 7.25
N GLU A 114 21.23 5.81 6.28
CA GLU A 114 22.31 6.75 6.52
C GLU A 114 21.82 7.68 7.65
N GLU A 115 22.56 7.75 8.75
CA GLU A 115 22.16 8.60 9.86
C GLU A 115 21.96 10.03 9.34
N LEU A 116 20.86 10.66 9.72
CA LEU A 116 20.59 12.04 9.30
C LEU A 116 21.74 12.92 9.77
N ASP A 117 22.39 13.59 8.83
CA ASP A 117 23.44 14.54 9.15
C ASP A 117 22.87 15.79 9.85
N ALA A 118 23.76 16.59 10.43
CA ALA A 118 23.37 17.79 11.16
C ALA A 118 22.62 18.81 10.27
N ASP A 119 22.93 18.83 8.97
CA ASP A 119 22.30 19.73 8.00
C ASP A 119 20.85 19.31 7.68
N ASP A 120 20.60 18.01 7.59
CA ASP A 120 19.28 17.41 7.40
C ASP A 120 18.39 17.67 8.62
N VAL A 121 18.95 17.52 9.83
CA VAL A 121 18.24 17.89 11.07
C VAL A 121 17.90 19.39 11.07
N ALA A 122 18.83 20.27 10.70
CA ALA A 122 18.58 21.71 10.61
C ALA A 122 17.56 22.07 9.52
N ARG A 123 17.53 21.32 8.41
CA ARG A 123 16.53 21.47 7.35
C ARG A 123 15.13 21.06 7.83
N LEU A 124 15.02 19.95 8.56
CA LEU A 124 13.77 19.50 9.16
C LEU A 124 13.24 20.48 10.20
N GLN A 125 14.11 21.01 11.07
CA GLN A 125 13.72 22.03 12.06
C GLN A 125 13.18 23.31 11.41
N ARG A 126 13.84 23.82 10.36
CA ARG A 126 13.35 24.99 9.60
C ARG A 126 12.01 24.73 8.91
N TRP A 127 11.82 23.51 8.39
CA TRP A 127 10.53 23.12 7.84
C TRP A 127 9.45 23.08 8.93
N ALA A 128 9.72 22.45 10.07
CA ALA A 128 8.79 22.35 11.19
C ALA A 128 8.39 23.72 11.75
N ALA A 129 9.32 24.66 11.86
CA ALA A 129 9.06 26.03 12.31
C ALA A 129 8.10 26.78 11.35
N ARG A 130 8.29 26.64 10.03
CA ARG A 130 7.40 27.27 9.04
C ARG A 130 5.98 26.71 9.06
N HIS A 131 5.82 25.46 9.46
CA HIS A 131 4.54 24.76 9.45
C HIS A 131 3.89 24.65 10.83
N GLY A 132 4.47 25.27 11.87
CA GLY A 132 3.94 25.23 13.25
C GLY A 132 3.88 23.83 13.85
N VAL A 133 4.73 22.91 13.38
CA VAL A 133 4.74 21.49 13.80
C VAL A 133 5.50 21.31 15.11
N VAL A 134 6.42 22.22 15.45
CA VAL A 134 7.04 22.29 16.78
C VAL A 134 6.18 23.18 17.68
N SER A 135 5.48 22.56 18.62
CA SER A 135 4.95 23.28 19.79
C SER A 135 6.10 23.50 20.76
N GLU A 136 6.22 24.69 21.35
CA GLU A 136 7.18 25.00 22.43
C GLU A 136 7.11 24.02 23.62
N ALA A 137 6.05 23.20 23.71
CA ALA A 137 5.86 22.15 24.70
C ALA A 137 6.82 20.94 24.56
N ASP A 138 7.51 20.74 23.44
CA ASP A 138 8.42 19.60 23.25
C ASP A 138 9.87 19.89 23.70
N ALA A 139 10.21 21.15 23.99
CA ALA A 139 11.56 21.52 24.46
C ALA A 139 11.84 21.09 25.91
N THR A 140 10.85 20.57 26.63
CA THR A 140 10.98 20.14 28.04
C THR A 140 10.44 18.73 28.29
N SER A 141 10.16 17.95 27.25
CA SER A 141 9.71 16.57 27.44
C SER A 141 10.89 15.75 27.98
N PRO A 142 10.86 15.30 29.25
CA PRO A 142 11.95 14.51 29.80
C PRO A 142 12.06 13.23 28.97
N VAL A 143 13.22 13.03 28.35
CA VAL A 143 13.56 11.75 27.71
C VAL A 143 13.30 10.67 28.76
N PRO A 144 12.33 9.75 28.54
CA PRO A 144 12.11 8.67 29.49
C PRO A 144 13.43 7.89 29.57
N PRO A 145 13.90 7.55 30.79
CA PRO A 145 15.15 6.82 30.94
C PRO A 145 15.10 5.53 30.12
N PRO A 146 16.25 5.07 29.57
CA PRO A 146 16.30 3.84 28.81
C PRO A 146 15.71 2.70 29.64
N ILE A 147 14.61 2.13 29.15
CA ILE A 147 13.89 1.06 29.81
C ILE A 147 14.81 -0.17 29.78
N LEU A 148 15.39 -0.52 30.92
CA LEU A 148 16.16 -1.76 31.07
C LEU A 148 15.23 -2.97 30.81
N PRO A 149 15.70 -3.98 30.05
CA PRO A 149 14.87 -5.08 29.58
C PRO A 149 14.66 -6.16 30.64
N GLU A 150 13.94 -5.87 31.73
CA GLU A 150 13.72 -6.87 32.80
C GLU A 150 12.26 -7.14 33.15
N THR A 151 11.29 -6.53 32.47
CA THR A 151 9.87 -6.86 32.71
C THR A 151 9.16 -7.28 31.42
N PRO A 152 8.63 -8.52 31.36
CA PRO A 152 7.72 -8.93 30.30
C PRO A 152 6.51 -8.00 30.34
N TYR A 153 6.41 -7.11 29.35
CA TYR A 153 5.27 -6.22 29.18
C TYR A 153 4.00 -7.07 29.01
N SER A 154 3.19 -7.12 30.06
CA SER A 154 1.85 -7.70 30.00
C SER A 154 0.88 -6.55 29.66
N PRO A 155 0.37 -6.47 28.42
CA PRO A 155 -0.52 -5.38 28.03
C PRO A 155 -1.79 -5.39 28.89
N PRO A 156 -2.32 -4.22 29.26
CA PRO A 156 -3.52 -4.12 30.09
C PRO A 156 -4.73 -4.80 29.42
N PRO A 157 -5.61 -5.46 30.20
CA PRO A 157 -6.72 -6.28 29.70
C PRO A 157 -7.83 -5.49 28.97
N ALA A 158 -7.65 -4.19 28.75
CA ALA A 158 -8.60 -3.28 28.14
C ALA A 158 -8.42 -3.11 26.61
N LEU A 159 -7.38 -3.70 25.99
CA LEU A 159 -7.35 -3.96 24.53
C LEU A 159 -8.29 -5.13 24.18
N ARG A 160 -9.54 -5.05 24.66
CA ARG A 160 -10.59 -6.00 24.34
C ARG A 160 -10.98 -5.80 22.88
N VAL A 161 -10.47 -6.72 22.07
CA VAL A 161 -11.15 -7.26 20.89
C VAL A 161 -11.56 -6.17 19.89
N GLU A 162 -10.58 -5.53 19.26
CA GLU A 162 -10.85 -4.82 18.02
C GLU A 162 -11.32 -5.82 16.95
N ALA A 163 -12.64 -5.78 16.71
CA ALA A 163 -13.37 -6.23 15.53
C ALA A 163 -12.90 -7.53 14.85
N GLY A 164 -13.44 -8.67 15.29
CA GLY A 164 -13.50 -9.88 14.45
C GLY A 164 -12.30 -10.84 14.55
N LEU A 165 -11.57 -10.84 15.67
CA LEU A 165 -10.57 -11.86 15.96
C LEU A 165 -11.11 -12.90 16.96
N ARG A 166 -10.97 -14.18 16.62
CA ARG A 166 -11.25 -15.33 17.49
C ARG A 166 -10.06 -15.56 18.42
N ILE A 167 -10.25 -16.22 19.56
CA ILE A 167 -9.14 -16.57 20.46
C ILE A 167 -8.80 -18.05 20.30
N CYS A 168 -7.51 -18.39 20.20
CA CYS A 168 -7.08 -19.78 20.17
C CYS A 168 -7.42 -20.48 21.49
N PRO A 169 -8.15 -21.62 21.49
CA PRO A 169 -8.48 -22.34 22.72
C PRO A 169 -7.26 -23.00 23.38
N ARG A 170 -6.15 -23.16 22.66
CA ARG A 170 -4.91 -23.77 23.20
C ARG A 170 -3.96 -22.75 23.82
N CYS A 171 -3.80 -21.58 23.21
CA CYS A 171 -2.74 -20.64 23.60
C CYS A 171 -3.23 -19.21 23.88
N GLY A 172 -4.54 -18.94 23.82
CA GLY A 172 -5.13 -17.64 24.17
C GLY A 172 -4.80 -16.48 23.23
N ARG A 173 -4.08 -16.72 22.12
CA ARG A 173 -3.70 -15.66 21.18
C ARG A 173 -4.83 -15.32 20.21
N PRO A 174 -4.94 -14.04 19.80
CA PRO A 174 -5.93 -13.61 18.83
C PRO A 174 -5.62 -14.19 17.46
N LEU A 175 -6.67 -14.59 16.76
CA LEU A 175 -6.68 -15.31 15.50
C LEU A 175 -7.63 -14.64 14.53
N HIS A 176 -7.23 -14.57 13.27
CA HIS A 176 -8.11 -14.08 12.21
C HIS A 176 -9.35 -14.98 12.08
N MET A 177 -10.53 -14.39 11.84
CA MET A 177 -11.81 -15.12 11.79
C MET A 177 -11.87 -16.27 10.77
N SER A 178 -11.11 -16.18 9.68
CA SER A 178 -11.04 -17.22 8.64
C SER A 178 -9.93 -18.26 8.84
N ALA A 179 -9.12 -18.15 9.90
CA ALA A 179 -8.02 -19.08 10.14
C ALA A 179 -8.55 -20.46 10.58
N VAL A 180 -8.04 -21.52 9.96
CA VAL A 180 -8.35 -22.92 10.29
C VAL A 180 -7.34 -23.50 11.27
N THR A 181 -6.16 -22.86 11.41
CA THR A 181 -5.09 -23.27 12.30
C THR A 181 -4.47 -22.06 13.02
N CYS A 182 -4.07 -22.25 14.27
CA CYS A 182 -3.37 -21.23 15.03
C CYS A 182 -1.94 -21.05 14.50
N ARG A 183 -1.56 -19.82 14.12
CA ARG A 183 -0.19 -19.52 13.68
C ARG A 183 0.86 -19.67 14.78
N ALA A 184 0.47 -19.56 16.05
CA ALA A 184 1.41 -19.63 17.16
C ALA A 184 1.65 -21.06 17.67
N CYS A 185 0.61 -21.90 17.74
CA CYS A 185 0.73 -23.25 18.30
C CYS A 185 0.36 -24.38 17.32
N GLY A 186 -0.04 -24.07 16.09
CA GLY A 186 -0.41 -25.06 15.07
C GLY A 186 -1.76 -25.76 15.28
N ALA A 187 -2.41 -25.55 16.43
CA ALA A 187 -3.67 -26.25 16.74
C ALA A 187 -4.80 -25.90 15.75
N PRO A 188 -5.61 -26.88 15.33
CA PRO A 188 -6.79 -26.64 14.50
C PRO A 188 -7.82 -25.85 15.31
N THR A 189 -8.42 -24.85 14.68
CA THR A 189 -9.43 -23.98 15.30
C THR A 189 -10.78 -24.28 14.68
N PRO A 190 -11.77 -24.78 15.47
CA PRO A 190 -13.07 -25.12 14.93
C PRO A 190 -13.75 -23.87 14.35
N LYS A 191 -14.38 -24.02 13.18
CA LYS A 191 -15.24 -22.97 12.64
C LYS A 191 -16.52 -22.95 13.47
N GLY A 192 -16.58 -22.05 14.45
CA GLY A 192 -17.84 -21.64 15.08
C GLY A 192 -18.71 -20.86 14.11
#